data_AF-A0A2W6ADK5-F1
#
_entry.id   AF-A0A2W6ADK5-F1
#
_cell.length_a   1.000
_cell.length_b   1.000
_cell.length_c   1.000
_cell.angle_alpha   90.00
_cell.angle_beta   90.00
_cell.angle_gamma   90.00
#
_symmetry.space_group_name_H-M   'P 1'
#
loop_
_entity.id
_entity.type
_entity.pdbx_description
1 polymer ?
#
loop_
_entity_poly.entity_id
_entity_poly.type
_entity_poly.pdbx_seq_one_letter_code
_entity_poly.pdbx_strand_id
1 'polypeptide(L)' 'TPPGGAYDFTDVPPSNPFFVLIETAYHNNIINGYTCGGPGEPCDPQHRPYFRPNNNIRRDEMAQIVYEGIIHRP' A
#
# COMPACT_ATOMS: atom_id res chain seq x y z
N THR A 1 -5.16 15.26 -0.25
CA THR A 1 -3.98 14.66 -0.91
C THR A 1 -2.75 15.13 -0.17
N PRO A 2 -1.88 14.25 0.34
CA PRO A 2 -0.62 14.69 0.92
C PRO A 2 0.25 15.36 -0.17
N PRO A 3 0.92 16.48 0.11
CA PRO A 3 1.77 17.16 -0.85
C PRO A 3 3.00 16.31 -1.24
N GLY A 4 3.20 16.12 -2.55
CA GLY A 4 4.45 15.89 -3.33
C GLY A 4 5.68 15.15 -2.78
N GLY A 5 5.63 14.54 -1.61
CA GLY A 5 6.76 13.90 -0.94
C GLY A 5 6.36 12.97 0.21
N ALA A 6 5.10 13.00 0.65
CA ALA A 6 4.53 12.01 1.55
C ALA A 6 3.70 11.02 0.73
N TYR A 7 4.33 9.91 0.36
CA TYR A 7 3.65 8.72 -0.13
C TYR A 7 4.04 7.56 0.78
N ASP A 8 3.09 6.68 1.10
CA ASP A 8 3.27 5.73 2.19
C ASP A 8 4.04 4.47 1.77
N PHE A 9 4.06 4.14 0.47
CA PHE A 9 4.75 2.95 -0.04
C PHE A 9 5.92 3.29 -0.96
N THR A 10 7.10 2.73 -0.71
CA THR A 10 8.31 3.05 -1.49
C THR A 10 8.16 2.75 -3.01
N ASP A 11 7.35 1.75 -3.38
CA ASP A 11 7.07 1.30 -4.74
C ASP A 11 5.77 1.87 -5.35
N VAL A 12 5.11 2.81 -4.68
CA VAL A 12 3.95 3.53 -5.19
C VAL A 12 4.23 5.04 -5.19
N PRO A 13 5.14 5.52 -6.06
CA PRO A 13 5.37 6.95 -6.21
C PRO A 13 4.12 7.65 -6.80
N PRO A 14 4.01 8.98 -6.70
CA PRO A 14 2.90 9.74 -7.28
C PRO A 14 2.67 9.55 -8.79
N SER A 15 3.66 9.04 -9.53
CA SER A 15 3.55 8.68 -10.94
C SER A 15 2.83 7.35 -11.20
N ASN A 16 2.58 6.55 -10.15
CA ASN A 16 1.82 5.31 -10.27
C ASN A 16 0.37 5.63 -10.69
N PRO A 17 -0.17 5.01 -11.75
CA PRO A 17 -1.52 5.32 -12.24
C PRO A 17 -2.62 5.05 -11.19
N PHE A 18 -2.35 4.18 -10.22
CA PHE A 18 -3.27 3.83 -9.14
C PHE A 18 -2.92 4.51 -7.80
N PHE A 19 -1.96 5.43 -7.80
CA PHE A 19 -1.47 6.14 -6.60
C PHE A 19 -2.62 6.60 -5.69
N VAL A 20 -3.57 7.35 -6.24
CA VAL A 20 -4.68 7.92 -5.46
C VAL A 20 -5.54 6.82 -4.81
N LEU A 21 -5.81 5.73 -5.51
CA LEU A 21 -6.67 4.64 -5.00
C LEU A 21 -5.97 3.86 -3.89
N ILE A 22 -4.68 3.58 -4.07
CA ILE A 22 -3.85 2.86 -3.10
C ILE A 22 -3.72 3.66 -1.81
N GLU A 23 -3.30 4.93 -1.89
CA GLU A 23 -3.13 5.79 -0.72
C GLU A 23 -4.48 6.01 0.00
N THR A 24 -5.58 6.15 -0.75
CA THR A 24 -6.93 6.26 -0.15
C THR A 24 -7.29 4.99 0.61
N ALA A 25 -7.06 3.80 0.04
CA ALA A 25 -7.37 2.55 0.72
C ALA A 25 -6.50 2.37 1.97
N TYR A 26 -5.23 2.77 1.92
CA TYR A 26 -4.32 2.71 3.06
C TYR A 26 -4.76 3.64 4.19
N HIS A 27 -5.08 4.90 3.90
CA HIS A 27 -5.55 5.86 4.90
C HIS A 27 -6.94 5.53 5.48
N ASN A 28 -7.72 4.66 4.82
CA ASN A 28 -8.98 4.11 5.35
C ASN A 28 -8.78 2.77 6.08
N ASN A 29 -7.54 2.35 6.35
CA ASN A 29 -7.19 1.08 6.99
C ASN A 29 -7.69 -0.18 6.25
N ILE A 30 -7.93 -0.08 4.93
CA ILE A 30 -8.45 -1.20 4.11
C ILE A 30 -7.31 -2.13 3.68
N ILE A 31 -6.15 -1.56 3.37
CA ILE A 31 -4.95 -2.30 2.93
C ILE A 31 -3.78 -2.01 3.86
N ASN A 32 -2.81 -2.92 3.88
CA ASN A 32 -1.54 -2.75 4.58
C ASN A 32 -0.37 -2.99 3.61
N GLY A 33 0.81 -2.51 4.00
CA GLY A 33 2.04 -2.75 3.26
C GLY A 33 2.84 -3.94 3.77
N TYR A 34 3.70 -4.45 2.90
CA TYR A 34 4.71 -5.42 3.25
C TYR A 34 5.90 -4.70 3.87
N THR A 35 6.37 -5.18 5.03
CA THR A 35 7.56 -4.66 5.68
C THR A 35 8.74 -4.61 4.71
N CYS A 36 9.44 -3.47 4.68
CA CYS A 36 10.62 -3.32 3.86
C CYS A 36 11.81 -4.09 4.47
N GLY A 37 12.79 -4.41 3.63
CA GLY A 37 14.00 -5.10 4.07
C GLY A 37 13.88 -6.60 3.88
N GLY A 38 14.53 -7.09 2.82
CA GLY A 38 14.74 -8.50 2.56
C GLY A 38 16.04 -8.71 1.78
N PRO A 39 16.50 -9.98 1.63
CA PRO A 39 17.66 -10.27 0.81
C PRO A 39 17.45 -9.76 -0.63
N GLY A 40 18.28 -8.80 -1.06
CA GLY A 40 18.19 -8.20 -2.40
C GLY A 40 17.20 -7.04 -2.54
N GLU A 41 16.54 -6.62 -1.45
CA GLU A 41 15.56 -5.52 -1.45
C GLU A 41 15.76 -4.64 -0.21
N PRO A 42 16.73 -3.70 -0.23
CA PRO A 42 16.94 -2.76 0.88
C PRO A 42 15.76 -1.80 1.03
N CYS A 43 15.50 -1.35 2.26
CA CYS A 43 14.54 -0.27 2.51
C CYS A 43 15.04 1.04 1.88
N ASP A 44 14.10 1.95 1.58
CA ASP A 44 14.45 3.34 1.33
C ASP A 44 14.89 4.04 2.64
N PRO A 45 15.49 5.26 2.57
CA PRO A 45 15.93 5.97 3.78
C PRO A 45 14.81 6.20 4.80
N GLN A 46 13.56 6.30 4.34
CA GLN A 46 12.37 6.52 5.15
C GLN A 46 11.79 5.23 5.75
N HIS A 47 12.36 4.06 5.43
CA HIS A 47 11.88 2.74 5.87
C HIS A 47 10.40 2.48 5.57
N ARG A 48 9.93 2.94 4.40
CA ARG A 48 8.55 2.76 3.98
C ARG A 48 8.28 1.34 3.50
N PRO A 49 7.09 0.79 3.78
CA PRO A 49 6.69 -0.52 3.29
C PRO A 49 6.54 -0.56 1.76
N TYR A 50 6.41 -1.77 1.23
CA TYR A 50 6.10 -2.05 -0.17
C TYR A 50 4.61 -2.39 -0.34
N PHE A 51 3.96 -1.93 -1.41
CA PHE A 51 2.62 -2.36 -1.82
C PHE A 51 2.66 -3.61 -2.71
N ARG A 52 3.71 -3.76 -3.53
CA ARG A 52 3.95 -4.85 -4.47
C ARG A 52 2.84 -4.99 -5.53
N PRO A 53 2.62 -3.98 -6.40
CA PRO A 53 1.48 -3.91 -7.32
C PRO A 53 1.40 -5.06 -8.33
N ASN A 54 2.52 -5.71 -8.64
CA ASN A 54 2.59 -6.81 -9.61
C ASN A 54 2.58 -8.19 -8.97
N ASN A 55 2.47 -8.28 -7.63
CA ASN A 55 2.39 -9.56 -6.94
C ASN A 55 0.95 -10.09 -6.95
N ASN A 56 0.83 -11.42 -7.02
CA ASN A 56 -0.46 -12.07 -6.83
C ASN A 56 -0.88 -11.94 -5.36
N ILE A 57 -2.12 -11.50 -5.16
CA ILE A 57 -2.74 -11.45 -3.84
C ILE A 57 -3.14 -12.85 -3.36
N ARG A 58 -2.99 -13.13 -2.06
CA ARG A 58 -3.48 -14.37 -1.47
C ARG A 58 -4.99 -14.30 -1.20
N ARG A 59 -5.65 -15.45 -1.09
CA ARG A 59 -7.13 -15.50 -0.90
C ARG A 59 -7.56 -14.87 0.42
N ASP A 60 -6.79 -15.09 1.47
CA ASP A 60 -6.95 -14.53 2.81
C ASP A 60 -6.80 -13.01 2.81
N GLU A 61 -5.79 -12.49 2.13
CA GLU A 61 -5.57 -11.04 1.99
C GLU A 61 -6.70 -10.38 1.20
N MET A 62 -7.16 -10.99 0.11
CA MET A 62 -8.34 -10.50 -0.63
C MET A 62 -9.59 -10.49 0.25
N ALA A 63 -9.80 -11.53 1.07
CA ALA A 63 -10.94 -11.59 1.98
C ALA A 63 -10.90 -10.47 3.03
N GLN A 64 -9.71 -10.18 3.57
CA GLN A 64 -9.51 -9.04 4.47
C GLN A 64 -9.87 -7.73 3.79
N ILE A 65 -9.32 -7.45 2.59
CA ILE A 65 -9.59 -6.19 1.86
C ILE A 65 -11.09 -5.99 1.62
N VAL A 66 -11.80 -7.04 1.19
CA VAL A 66 -13.25 -6.97 0.96
C VAL A 66 -14.00 -6.72 2.27
N TYR A 67 -13.62 -7.40 3.36
CA TYR A 67 -14.25 -7.23 4.66
C TYR A 67 -14.04 -5.81 5.20
N GLU A 68 -12.79 -5.34 5.23
CA GLU A 68 -12.41 -4.01 5.68
C GLU A 68 -13.08 -2.92 4.84
N GLY A 69 -13.14 -3.08 3.52
CA GLY A 69 -13.81 -2.14 2.63
C GLY A 69 -15.34 -2.07 2.81
N ILE A 70 -15.97 -3.06 3.44
CA ILE A 70 -17.39 -3.03 3.81
C ILE A 70 -17.57 -2.31 5.15
N ILE A 71 -16.74 -2.61 6.16
CA ILE A 71 -16.90 -2.08 7.51
C ILE A 71 -16.40 -0.64 7.66
N HIS A 72 -15.43 -0.22 6.85
CA HIS A 72 -14.87 1.14 6.83
C HIS A 72 -15.51 2.04 5.76
N ARG A 73 -16.74 1.73 5.32
CA ARG A 73 -17.50 2.66 4.48
C ARG A 73 -17.87 3.91 5.28
N PRO A 74 -17.68 5.12 4.72
CA PRO A 74 -18.19 6.35 5.34
C PRO A 74 -19.73 6.36 5.41
#